data_AF-A0A9D8X058-F1
#
_entry.id   AF-A0A9D8X058-F1
#
_cell.length_a   1.000
_cell.length_b   1.000
_cell.length_c   1.000
_cell.angle_alpha   90.00
_cell.angle_beta   90.00
_cell.angle_gamma   90.00
#
_symmetry.space_group_name_H-M   'P 1'
#
loop_
_entity.id
_entity.type
_entity.pdbx_description
1 polymer ?
#
loop_
_entity_poly.entity_id
_entity_poly.type
_entity_poly.pdbx_seq_one_letter_code
_entity_poly.pdbx_strand_id
1 'polypeptide(L)'
;MTCEQLRELKAGLLCYGVNVDPEVGEALVKARPYFYDKGFVHAINSNVLGTNICVSVAEAFSGRSPYTMYEEGGEFYLHYGDGEKTKIRLFDDLPKTGTVIDMLARPHSDKVISLWPSLVCCYDRPGKKCKFCSIKPTKEQGIVPAGEVVEGLRALFLKNDTYEMNIGGGTVENPDRMADYLAEICRGVRKFTNNAISLEIAPPTLSKIAMLKDAGADSLIINLEIANDTLRHEICPGKSSIKYSHYYDCYREGVRVFGRGNVSCV
;
A
#
# COMPACT_ATOMS: atom_id res chain seq x y z
N MET A 1 -16.92 23.20 -3.69
CA MET A 1 -15.54 23.15 -3.17
C MET A 1 -14.60 23.67 -4.25
N THR A 2 -13.72 24.61 -3.93
CA THR A 2 -12.66 25.09 -4.84
C THR A 2 -11.51 24.09 -4.90
N CYS A 3 -10.59 24.23 -5.88
CA CYS A 3 -9.40 23.39 -5.96
C CYS A 3 -8.48 23.55 -4.72
N GLU A 4 -8.45 24.75 -4.13
CA GLU A 4 -7.67 25.04 -2.92
C GLU A 4 -8.24 24.29 -1.71
N GLN A 5 -9.56 24.41 -1.47
CA GLN A 5 -10.24 23.67 -0.41
C GLN A 5 -10.09 22.16 -0.55
N LEU A 6 -10.14 21.64 -1.79
CA LEU A 6 -9.92 20.21 -2.04
C LEU A 6 -8.49 19.78 -1.71
N ARG A 7 -7.50 20.62 -2.01
CA ARG A 7 -6.09 20.35 -1.68
C ARG A 7 -5.87 20.36 -0.17
N GLU A 8 -6.45 21.34 0.53
CA GLU A 8 -6.37 21.44 1.99
C GLU A 8 -7.02 20.25 2.67
N LEU A 9 -8.23 19.87 2.24
CA LEU A 9 -8.92 18.67 2.72
C LEU A 9 -8.06 17.42 2.52
N LYS A 10 -7.52 17.23 1.32
CA LYS A 10 -6.67 16.06 1.02
C LYS A 10 -5.40 16.02 1.85
N ALA A 11 -4.68 17.14 1.93
CA ALA A 11 -3.46 17.23 2.72
C ALA A 11 -3.76 17.00 4.21
N GLY A 12 -4.85 17.58 4.70
CA GLY A 12 -5.28 17.42 6.08
C GLY A 12 -5.68 15.98 6.41
N LEU A 13 -6.46 15.32 5.55
CA LEU A 13 -6.83 13.90 5.75
C LEU A 13 -5.59 12.98 5.74
N LEU A 14 -4.61 13.27 4.89
CA LEU A 14 -3.36 12.50 4.85
C LEU A 14 -2.50 12.72 6.11
N CYS A 15 -2.39 13.96 6.59
CA CYS A 15 -1.51 14.32 7.69
C CYS A 15 -2.12 14.14 9.09
N TYR A 16 -3.42 14.42 9.23
CA TYR A 16 -4.14 14.37 10.50
C TYR A 16 -5.03 13.14 10.63
N GLY A 17 -5.23 12.38 9.55
CA GLY A 17 -6.13 11.24 9.55
C GLY A 17 -7.58 11.67 9.80
N VAL A 18 -8.38 10.76 10.32
CA VAL A 18 -9.81 10.98 10.62
C VAL A 18 -10.12 10.41 11.99
N ASN A 19 -10.81 11.22 12.80
CA ASN A 19 -11.50 10.74 13.98
C ASN A 19 -12.80 10.07 13.53
N VAL A 20 -13.13 8.90 14.04
CA VAL A 20 -14.35 8.21 13.65
C VAL A 20 -15.33 8.28 14.82
N ASP A 21 -16.57 8.68 14.54
CA ASP A 21 -17.63 8.64 15.54
C ASP A 21 -17.67 7.25 16.22
N PRO A 22 -17.75 7.15 17.55
CA PRO A 22 -17.64 5.88 18.25
C PRO A 22 -18.65 4.81 17.80
N GLU A 23 -19.91 5.18 17.54
CA GLU A 23 -20.95 4.23 17.12
C GLU A 23 -20.65 3.69 15.71
N VAL A 24 -20.23 4.58 14.83
CA VAL A 24 -19.80 4.26 13.46
C VAL A 24 -18.55 3.38 13.49
N GLY A 25 -17.59 3.70 14.35
CA GLY A 25 -16.37 2.93 14.56
C GLY A 25 -16.66 1.50 15.00
N GLU A 26 -17.54 1.32 15.99
CA GLU A 26 -17.95 -0.01 16.46
C GLU A 26 -18.66 -0.82 15.38
N ALA A 27 -19.54 -0.19 14.60
CA ALA A 27 -20.22 -0.84 13.49
C ALA A 27 -19.22 -1.27 12.40
N LEU A 28 -18.29 -0.39 12.05
CA LEU A 28 -17.27 -0.66 11.04
C LEU A 28 -16.30 -1.76 11.48
N VAL A 29 -15.90 -1.83 12.75
CA VAL A 29 -15.04 -2.93 13.25
C VAL A 29 -15.75 -4.29 13.17
N LYS A 30 -17.06 -4.34 13.45
CA LYS A 30 -17.84 -5.58 13.32
C LYS A 30 -17.87 -6.08 11.87
N ALA A 31 -17.98 -5.17 10.91
CA ALA A 31 -17.96 -5.51 9.48
C ALA A 31 -16.53 -5.75 8.95
N ARG A 32 -15.56 -5.00 9.46
CA ARG A 32 -14.17 -4.93 9.01
C ARG A 32 -13.24 -5.02 10.24
N PRO A 33 -12.88 -6.23 10.67
CA PRO A 33 -12.10 -6.44 11.90
C PRO A 33 -10.77 -5.67 11.97
N TYR A 34 -10.20 -5.32 10.82
CA TYR A 34 -8.93 -4.59 10.71
C TYR A 34 -9.09 -3.07 10.57
N PHE A 35 -10.29 -2.52 10.78
CA PHE A 35 -10.58 -1.11 10.54
C PHE A 35 -9.70 -0.15 11.33
N TYR A 36 -9.34 -0.50 12.57
CA TYR A 36 -8.40 0.26 13.42
C TYR A 36 -7.01 -0.36 13.52
N ASP A 37 -6.63 -1.25 12.59
CA ASP A 37 -5.27 -1.75 12.58
C ASP A 37 -4.31 -0.67 12.09
N LYS A 38 -3.15 -0.61 12.74
CA LYS A 38 -2.15 0.44 12.48
C LYS A 38 -1.42 0.18 11.18
N GLY A 39 -1.06 1.27 10.52
CA GLY A 39 -0.17 1.25 9.36
C GLY A 39 -0.87 1.24 8.01
N PHE A 40 -0.08 1.55 6.98
CA PHE A 40 -0.55 1.68 5.60
C PHE A 40 -1.21 0.41 5.05
N VAL A 41 -0.83 -0.76 5.56
CA VAL A 41 -1.38 -2.07 5.17
C VAL A 41 -2.88 -2.19 5.54
N HIS A 42 -3.31 -1.49 6.57
CA HIS A 42 -4.67 -1.56 7.11
C HIS A 42 -5.36 -0.19 7.16
N ALA A 43 -4.68 0.86 6.68
CA ALA A 43 -5.26 2.18 6.54
C ALA A 43 -6.43 2.15 5.54
N ILE A 44 -7.38 3.05 5.76
CA ILE A 44 -8.59 3.11 4.96
C ILE A 44 -8.24 3.78 3.63
N ASN A 45 -8.31 3.02 2.54
CA ASN A 45 -8.45 3.61 1.23
C ASN A 45 -9.91 4.02 1.05
N SER A 46 -10.12 5.28 0.69
CA SER A 46 -11.44 5.87 0.52
C SER A 46 -11.47 6.76 -0.72
N ASN A 47 -12.66 7.10 -1.19
CA ASN A 47 -12.87 8.08 -2.24
C ASN A 47 -13.54 9.33 -1.66
N VAL A 48 -12.88 10.48 -1.83
CA VAL A 48 -13.43 11.79 -1.48
C VAL A 48 -13.46 12.62 -2.75
N LEU A 49 -14.66 13.00 -3.17
CA LEU A 49 -14.89 13.86 -4.36
C LEU A 49 -14.18 13.34 -5.62
N GLY A 50 -14.26 12.03 -5.88
CA GLY A 50 -13.66 11.40 -7.06
C GLY A 50 -12.17 11.14 -6.95
N THR A 51 -11.53 11.39 -5.80
CA THR A 51 -10.12 11.06 -5.58
C THR A 51 -9.95 9.99 -4.53
N ASN A 52 -9.10 9.01 -4.82
CA ASN A 52 -8.68 8.01 -3.85
C ASN A 52 -7.70 8.63 -2.84
N ILE A 53 -7.93 8.38 -1.56
CA ILE A 53 -7.09 8.83 -0.47
C ILE A 53 -6.95 7.74 0.57
N CYS A 54 -5.71 7.50 1.01
CA CYS A 54 -5.40 6.66 2.14
C CYS A 54 -5.46 7.51 3.41
N VAL A 55 -6.28 7.08 4.37
CA VAL A 55 -6.60 7.85 5.58
C VAL A 55 -6.30 6.99 6.81
N SER A 56 -5.54 7.55 7.73
CA SER A 56 -5.33 6.94 9.05
C SER A 56 -6.54 7.17 9.95
N VAL A 57 -7.04 6.11 10.55
CA VAL A 57 -8.04 6.16 11.64
C VAL A 57 -7.55 5.53 12.95
N ALA A 58 -6.43 4.79 12.89
CA ALA A 58 -5.91 3.97 13.99
C ALA A 58 -4.86 4.67 14.85
N GLU A 59 -4.23 5.73 14.33
CA GLU A 59 -3.12 6.39 15.01
C GLU A 59 -3.59 7.38 16.08
N ALA A 60 -2.77 7.60 17.11
CA ALA A 60 -3.13 8.49 18.22
C ALA A 60 -3.36 9.95 17.78
N PHE A 61 -2.81 10.36 16.63
CA PHE A 61 -3.10 11.68 16.05
C PHE A 61 -4.48 11.71 15.37
N SER A 62 -4.97 10.57 14.86
CA SER A 62 -6.28 10.48 14.20
C SER A 62 -7.43 10.77 15.15
N GLY A 63 -7.33 10.35 16.42
CA GLY A 63 -8.30 10.72 17.46
C GLY A 63 -8.32 12.21 17.84
N ARG A 64 -7.35 13.00 17.35
CA ARG A 64 -7.29 14.46 17.49
C ARG A 64 -7.46 15.17 16.15
N SER A 65 -7.88 14.44 15.12
CA SER A 65 -8.06 14.98 13.78
C SER A 65 -9.15 16.06 13.79
N PRO A 66 -8.98 17.17 13.04
CA PRO A 66 -10.07 18.12 12.80
C PRO A 66 -11.15 17.54 11.88
N TYR A 67 -10.94 16.34 11.30
CA TYR A 67 -11.90 15.64 10.47
C TYR A 67 -12.58 14.53 11.28
N THR A 68 -13.90 14.58 11.38
CA THR A 68 -14.69 13.52 12.03
C THR A 68 -15.57 12.81 11.01
N MET A 69 -15.46 11.48 10.92
CA MET A 69 -16.31 10.65 10.07
C MET A 69 -17.53 10.14 10.83
N TYR A 70 -18.69 10.24 10.20
CA TYR A 70 -19.96 9.74 10.73
C TYR A 70 -20.80 9.12 9.60
N GLU A 71 -21.85 8.40 9.96
CA GLU A 71 -22.80 7.76 9.04
C GLU A 71 -24.14 8.50 9.10
N GLU A 72 -24.73 8.78 7.93
CA GLU A 72 -26.06 9.38 7.82
C GLU A 72 -26.79 8.77 6.62
N GLY A 73 -27.87 8.03 6.88
CA GLY A 73 -28.67 7.41 5.81
C GLY A 73 -27.93 6.30 5.04
N GLY A 74 -27.05 5.55 5.69
CA GLY A 74 -26.26 4.47 5.07
C GLY A 74 -25.02 4.96 4.30
N GLU A 75 -24.68 6.24 4.42
CA GLU A 75 -23.58 6.88 3.71
C GLU A 75 -22.63 7.56 4.70
N PHE A 76 -21.33 7.56 4.39
CA PHE A 76 -20.34 8.18 5.26
C PHE A 76 -20.01 9.62 4.84
N TYR A 77 -19.78 10.46 5.84
CA TYR A 77 -19.46 11.87 5.66
C TYR A 77 -18.35 12.30 6.60
N LEU A 78 -17.59 13.31 6.20
CA LEU A 78 -16.59 14.02 6.99
C LEU A 78 -17.16 15.37 7.41
N HIS A 79 -17.13 15.65 8.71
CA HIS A 79 -17.29 16.97 9.29
C HIS A 79 -15.93 17.61 9.59
N TYR A 80 -15.78 18.89 9.24
CA TYR A 80 -14.56 19.66 9.48
C TYR A 80 -14.86 21.18 9.41
N GLY A 81 -13.92 21.99 9.87
CA GLY A 81 -14.07 23.45 9.87
C GLY A 81 -15.32 23.95 10.60
N ASP A 82 -15.87 25.07 10.16
CA ASP A 82 -17.09 25.68 10.72
C ASP A 82 -18.37 25.04 10.12
N GLY A 83 -18.50 23.72 10.31
CA GLY A 83 -19.69 22.96 9.87
C GLY A 83 -19.66 22.50 8.41
N GLU A 84 -18.48 22.41 7.80
CA GLU A 84 -18.34 21.84 6.46
C GLU A 84 -18.58 20.32 6.49
N LYS A 85 -19.25 19.84 5.43
CA LYS A 85 -19.63 18.43 5.26
C LYS A 85 -19.26 17.96 3.86
N THR A 86 -18.50 16.88 3.77
CA THR A 86 -18.17 16.24 2.49
C THR A 86 -18.37 14.72 2.57
N LYS A 87 -18.95 14.13 1.53
CA LYS A 87 -19.12 12.67 1.44
C LYS A 87 -17.75 11.97 1.33
N ILE A 88 -17.57 10.92 2.10
CA ILE A 88 -16.45 9.98 2.00
C ILE A 88 -17.00 8.60 1.68
N ARG A 89 -16.46 7.95 0.66
CA ARG A 89 -16.86 6.57 0.33
C ARG A 89 -15.74 5.62 0.70
N LEU A 90 -16.04 4.64 1.54
CA LEU A 90 -15.14 3.53 1.79
C LEU A 90 -15.23 2.56 0.61
N PHE A 91 -14.10 2.02 0.13
CA PHE A 91 -14.15 0.99 -0.90
C PHE A 91 -14.78 -0.29 -0.34
N ASP A 92 -15.43 -1.06 -1.21
CA ASP A 92 -16.05 -2.33 -0.87
C ASP A 92 -14.99 -3.37 -0.51
N ASP A 93 -15.34 -4.26 0.41
CA ASP A 93 -14.47 -5.36 0.79
C ASP A 93 -14.32 -6.36 -0.37
N LEU A 94 -13.14 -6.97 -0.46
CA LEU A 94 -12.89 -7.98 -1.49
C LEU A 94 -13.73 -9.24 -1.24
N PRO A 95 -14.23 -9.90 -2.30
CA PRO A 95 -14.92 -11.17 -2.19
C PRO A 95 -14.08 -12.20 -1.42
N LYS A 96 -14.65 -12.84 -0.40
CA LYS A 96 -13.96 -13.89 0.37
C LYS A 96 -13.67 -15.09 -0.50
N THR A 97 -12.42 -15.55 -0.45
CA THR A 97 -11.92 -16.71 -1.21
C THR A 97 -11.70 -17.94 -0.33
N GLY A 98 -11.53 -17.76 0.98
CA GLY A 98 -11.12 -18.83 1.89
C GLY A 98 -9.64 -19.21 1.76
N THR A 99 -8.84 -18.37 1.08
CA THR A 99 -7.40 -18.57 0.87
C THR A 99 -6.58 -17.55 1.65
N VAL A 100 -5.24 -17.66 1.57
CA VAL A 100 -4.32 -16.68 2.17
C VAL A 100 -4.59 -15.25 1.73
N ILE A 101 -5.16 -15.02 0.53
CA ILE A 101 -5.39 -13.68 -0.02
C ILE A 101 -6.36 -12.84 0.82
N ASP A 102 -7.29 -13.49 1.54
CA ASP A 102 -8.27 -12.81 2.38
C ASP A 102 -7.57 -12.02 3.52
N MET A 103 -6.36 -12.44 3.89
CA MET A 103 -5.52 -11.79 4.89
C MET A 103 -4.55 -10.78 4.30
N LEU A 104 -4.14 -10.97 3.03
CA LEU A 104 -3.05 -10.21 2.40
C LEU A 104 -3.52 -9.04 1.54
N ALA A 105 -4.71 -9.15 0.94
CA ALA A 105 -5.19 -8.19 -0.04
C ALA A 105 -6.21 -7.22 0.58
N ARG A 106 -6.12 -5.95 0.19
CA ARG A 106 -7.07 -4.90 0.56
C ARG A 106 -7.45 -4.06 -0.67
N PRO A 107 -8.67 -3.50 -0.73
CA PRO A 107 -9.01 -2.56 -1.78
C PRO A 107 -8.15 -1.30 -1.65
N HIS A 108 -7.59 -0.85 -2.77
CA HIS A 108 -6.87 0.43 -2.88
C HIS A 108 -7.65 1.45 -3.70
N SER A 109 -8.42 0.97 -4.68
CA SER A 109 -9.44 1.72 -5.41
C SER A 109 -10.57 0.78 -5.84
N ASP A 110 -11.53 1.28 -6.62
CA ASP A 110 -12.58 0.45 -7.23
C ASP A 110 -12.04 -0.68 -8.13
N LYS A 111 -10.81 -0.52 -8.65
CA LYS A 111 -10.18 -1.48 -9.56
C LYS A 111 -8.86 -2.04 -9.07
N VAL A 112 -8.17 -1.35 -8.18
CA VAL A 112 -6.83 -1.75 -7.72
C VAL A 112 -6.92 -2.41 -6.36
N ILE A 113 -6.33 -3.59 -6.24
CA ILE A 113 -6.07 -4.26 -4.97
C ILE A 113 -4.60 -4.12 -4.61
N SER A 114 -4.31 -3.88 -3.33
CA SER A 114 -2.94 -3.88 -2.80
C SER A 114 -2.68 -5.15 -1.99
N LEU A 115 -1.49 -5.71 -2.15
CA LEU A 115 -1.07 -6.98 -1.56
C LEU A 115 0.25 -6.85 -0.82
N TRP A 116 0.31 -7.45 0.39
CA TRP A 116 1.52 -7.53 1.20
C TRP A 116 1.83 -8.99 1.59
N PRO A 117 2.31 -9.82 0.64
CA PRO A 117 2.63 -11.22 0.90
C PRO A 117 3.84 -11.44 1.84
N SER A 118 4.61 -10.39 2.12
CA SER A 118 5.66 -10.40 3.15
C SER A 118 5.46 -9.24 4.12
N LEU A 119 5.36 -9.57 5.41
CA LEU A 119 5.53 -8.63 6.52
C LEU A 119 6.92 -8.74 7.17
N VAL A 120 7.82 -9.56 6.61
CA VAL A 120 9.19 -9.73 7.10
C VAL A 120 10.12 -8.81 6.35
N CYS A 121 10.97 -8.08 7.06
CA CYS A 121 11.90 -7.13 6.47
C CYS A 121 13.29 -7.22 7.12
N CYS A 122 14.35 -7.35 6.32
CA CYS A 122 15.74 -7.41 6.77
C CYS A 122 16.22 -6.12 7.47
N TYR A 123 15.48 -5.02 7.31
CA TYR A 123 15.72 -3.79 8.03
C TYR A 123 15.01 -3.74 9.38
N ASP A 124 14.07 -4.65 9.68
CA ASP A 124 13.39 -4.71 10.98
C ASP A 124 14.28 -5.34 12.07
N ARG A 125 15.34 -4.61 12.43
CA ARG A 125 16.31 -4.99 13.47
C ARG A 125 16.85 -3.73 14.16
N PRO A 126 17.41 -3.87 15.38
CA PRO A 126 17.91 -2.72 16.15
C PRO A 126 18.85 -1.82 15.34
N GLY A 127 18.56 -0.51 15.35
CA GLY A 127 19.34 0.50 14.63
C GLY A 127 19.20 0.50 13.11
N LYS A 128 18.33 -0.34 12.51
CA LYS A 128 18.09 -0.40 11.06
C LYS A 128 16.64 -0.16 10.65
N LYS A 129 15.67 -0.36 11.55
CA LYS A 129 14.25 -0.20 11.26
C LYS A 129 13.92 1.25 10.88
N CYS A 130 13.13 1.42 9.83
CA CYS A 130 12.61 2.75 9.48
C CYS A 130 11.63 3.20 10.56
N LYS A 131 11.80 4.41 11.10
CA LYS A 131 11.04 4.92 12.25
C LYS A 131 9.54 5.05 11.96
N PHE A 132 9.16 5.27 10.70
CA PHE A 132 7.76 5.39 10.25
C PHE A 132 7.12 4.04 9.88
N CYS A 133 7.91 2.95 9.78
CA CYS A 133 7.40 1.70 9.25
C CYS A 133 6.51 1.01 10.27
N SER A 134 5.27 0.73 9.85
CA SER A 134 4.24 0.06 10.65
C SER A 134 4.30 -1.46 10.55
N ILE A 135 5.12 -2.02 9.65
CA ILE A 135 5.35 -3.45 9.55
C ILE A 135 5.92 -3.96 10.88
N LYS A 136 5.20 -4.90 11.48
CA LYS A 136 5.54 -5.56 12.74
C LYS A 136 5.25 -7.06 12.56
N PRO A 137 6.20 -7.84 12.02
CA PRO A 137 6.01 -9.27 11.93
C PRO A 137 5.89 -9.84 13.35
N THR A 138 4.94 -10.75 13.55
CA THR A 138 4.99 -11.63 14.73
C THR A 138 6.16 -12.60 14.57
N LYS A 139 6.64 -13.20 15.67
CA LYS A 139 7.74 -14.18 15.63
C LYS A 139 7.43 -15.40 14.75
N GLU A 140 6.15 -15.65 14.47
CA GLU A 140 5.65 -16.78 13.70
C GLU A 140 5.27 -16.39 12.25
N GLN A 141 5.23 -15.10 11.92
CA GLN A 141 4.91 -14.63 10.58
C GLN A 141 6.13 -14.73 9.65
N GLY A 142 6.05 -15.65 8.69
CA GLY A 142 6.96 -15.77 7.56
C GLY A 142 6.46 -15.05 6.31
N ILE A 143 7.25 -15.16 5.24
CA ILE A 143 6.79 -14.86 3.89
C ILE A 143 5.77 -15.93 3.45
N VAL A 144 4.66 -15.52 2.86
CA VAL A 144 3.70 -16.48 2.28
C VAL A 144 4.30 -17.06 1.00
N PRO A 145 4.31 -18.39 0.79
CA PRO A 145 4.85 -18.95 -0.45
C PRO A 145 4.19 -18.37 -1.70
N ALA A 146 4.98 -18.08 -2.75
CA ALA A 146 4.46 -17.43 -3.95
C ALA A 146 3.35 -18.24 -4.62
N GLY A 147 3.45 -19.57 -4.61
CA GLY A 147 2.41 -20.48 -5.10
C GLY A 147 1.05 -20.27 -4.40
N GLU A 148 1.04 -20.15 -3.07
CA GLU A 148 -0.19 -19.91 -2.30
C GLU A 148 -0.79 -18.53 -2.60
N VAL A 149 0.05 -17.51 -2.76
CA VAL A 149 -0.40 -16.16 -3.17
C VAL A 149 -1.05 -16.22 -4.56
N VAL A 150 -0.43 -16.93 -5.51
CA VAL A 150 -0.93 -17.08 -6.89
C VAL A 150 -2.25 -17.86 -6.92
N GLU A 151 -2.39 -18.92 -6.12
CA GLU A 151 -3.63 -19.68 -5.99
C GLU A 151 -4.75 -18.84 -5.39
N GLY A 152 -4.45 -18.07 -4.34
CA GLY A 152 -5.41 -17.15 -3.73
C GLY A 152 -5.85 -16.04 -4.70
N LEU A 153 -4.92 -15.45 -5.44
CA LEU A 153 -5.23 -14.50 -6.50
C LEU A 153 -6.10 -15.13 -7.59
N ARG A 154 -5.80 -16.36 -8.02
CA ARG A 154 -6.66 -17.06 -8.99
C ARG A 154 -8.09 -17.23 -8.46
N ALA A 155 -8.24 -17.63 -7.20
CA ALA A 155 -9.56 -17.77 -6.58
C ALA A 155 -10.32 -16.44 -6.50
N LEU A 156 -9.61 -15.33 -6.24
CA LEU A 156 -10.19 -13.99 -6.26
C LEU A 156 -10.62 -13.56 -7.67
N PHE A 157 -9.78 -13.82 -8.68
CA PHE A 157 -10.06 -13.47 -10.07
C PHE A 157 -11.22 -14.26 -10.68
N LEU A 158 -11.50 -15.47 -10.18
CA LEU A 158 -12.73 -16.20 -10.54
C LEU A 158 -14.02 -15.51 -10.07
N LYS A 159 -13.93 -14.63 -9.06
CA LYS A 159 -15.07 -13.87 -8.51
C LYS A 159 -15.16 -12.48 -9.12
N ASN A 160 -14.03 -11.87 -9.45
CA ASN A 160 -13.95 -10.60 -10.16
C ASN A 160 -12.63 -10.52 -10.94
N ASP A 161 -12.72 -10.57 -12.26
CA ASP A 161 -11.59 -10.61 -13.19
C ASP A 161 -11.12 -9.22 -13.64
N THR A 162 -11.70 -8.14 -13.09
CA THR A 162 -11.38 -6.76 -13.48
C THR A 162 -10.29 -6.11 -12.63
N TYR A 163 -9.82 -6.79 -11.58
CA TYR A 163 -8.85 -6.21 -10.65
C TYR A 163 -7.46 -6.02 -11.27
N GLU A 164 -6.84 -4.90 -10.95
CA GLU A 164 -5.42 -4.63 -11.12
C GLU A 164 -4.71 -4.79 -9.78
N MET A 165 -3.42 -5.08 -9.79
CA MET A 165 -2.67 -5.45 -8.58
C MET A 165 -1.53 -4.48 -8.33
N ASN A 166 -1.41 -4.03 -7.09
CA ASN A 166 -0.19 -3.46 -6.53
C ASN A 166 0.37 -4.45 -5.49
N ILE A 167 1.59 -4.94 -5.71
CA ILE A 167 2.20 -5.96 -4.85
C ILE A 167 3.47 -5.40 -4.23
N GLY A 168 3.50 -5.33 -2.90
CA GLY A 168 4.63 -4.82 -2.12
C GLY A 168 4.94 -5.71 -0.92
N GLY A 169 5.61 -5.15 0.09
CA GLY A 169 5.90 -5.87 1.33
C GLY A 169 7.25 -5.54 1.92
N GLY A 170 7.53 -6.20 3.05
CA GLY A 170 8.85 -6.15 3.67
C GLY A 170 9.93 -6.73 2.75
N THR A 171 11.11 -6.11 2.74
CA THR A 171 12.27 -6.59 2.00
C THR A 171 12.88 -7.79 2.74
N VAL A 172 12.52 -9.01 2.35
CA VAL A 172 12.78 -10.25 3.12
C VAL A 172 14.25 -10.40 3.56
N GLU A 173 15.15 -10.72 2.64
CA GLU A 173 16.60 -10.86 2.90
C GLU A 173 17.38 -9.65 2.37
N ASN A 174 17.08 -9.29 1.12
CA ASN A 174 17.65 -8.16 0.40
C ASN A 174 16.75 -7.83 -0.80
N PRO A 175 16.97 -6.68 -1.48
CA PRO A 175 16.15 -6.27 -2.62
C PRO A 175 16.09 -7.30 -3.77
N ASP A 176 17.19 -7.98 -4.10
CA ASP A 176 17.24 -8.95 -5.19
C ASP A 176 16.40 -10.20 -4.89
N ARG A 177 16.43 -10.68 -3.64
CA ARG A 177 15.61 -11.80 -3.18
C ARG A 177 14.12 -11.46 -3.21
N MET A 178 13.77 -10.23 -2.83
CA MET A 178 12.39 -9.76 -2.95
C MET A 178 11.96 -9.69 -4.42
N ALA A 179 12.84 -9.22 -5.31
CA ALA A 179 12.57 -9.19 -6.75
C ALA A 179 12.36 -10.60 -7.34
N ASP A 180 13.17 -11.59 -6.94
CA ASP A 180 12.99 -12.99 -7.38
C ASP A 180 11.63 -13.55 -6.95
N TYR A 181 11.25 -13.30 -5.70
CA TYR A 181 9.96 -13.73 -5.16
C TYR A 181 8.78 -13.08 -5.91
N LEU A 182 8.83 -11.77 -6.13
CA LEU A 182 7.78 -11.08 -6.89
C LEU A 182 7.73 -11.51 -8.35
N ALA A 183 8.86 -11.86 -8.97
CA ALA A 183 8.90 -12.41 -10.31
C ALA A 183 8.17 -13.77 -10.38
N GLU A 184 8.28 -14.62 -9.36
CA GLU A 184 7.54 -15.88 -9.28
C GLU A 184 6.02 -15.63 -9.24
N ILE A 185 5.57 -14.68 -8.42
CA ILE A 185 4.17 -14.27 -8.35
C ILE A 185 3.69 -13.76 -9.72
N CYS A 186 4.44 -12.84 -10.34
CA CYS A 186 4.06 -12.27 -11.64
C CYS A 186 3.87 -13.36 -12.71
N ARG A 187 4.82 -14.29 -12.83
CA ARG A 187 4.72 -15.41 -13.77
C ARG A 187 3.52 -16.30 -13.46
N GLY A 188 3.20 -16.51 -12.19
CA GLY A 188 2.04 -17.28 -11.76
C GLY A 188 0.71 -16.60 -12.14
N VAL A 189 0.61 -15.30 -11.90
CA VAL A 189 -0.56 -14.47 -12.21
C VAL A 189 -0.80 -14.39 -13.73
N ARG A 190 0.28 -14.25 -14.51
CA ARG A 190 0.21 -14.22 -15.99
C ARG A 190 -0.35 -15.49 -16.62
N LYS A 191 -0.48 -16.59 -15.88
CA LYS A 191 -1.14 -17.82 -16.36
C LYS A 191 -2.66 -17.70 -16.46
N PHE A 192 -3.28 -16.69 -15.82
CA PHE A 192 -4.74 -16.55 -15.81
C PHE A 192 -5.25 -15.12 -16.00
N THR A 193 -4.39 -14.09 -16.04
CA THR A 193 -4.82 -12.72 -16.34
C THR A 193 -3.70 -11.87 -16.96
N ASN A 194 -4.09 -10.91 -17.80
CA ASN A 194 -3.24 -9.87 -18.37
C ASN A 194 -3.44 -8.50 -17.69
N ASN A 195 -4.20 -8.42 -16.59
CA ASN A 195 -4.45 -7.16 -15.89
C ASN A 195 -3.16 -6.57 -15.32
N ALA A 196 -3.15 -5.26 -15.08
CA ALA A 196 -1.96 -4.53 -14.69
C ALA A 196 -1.37 -5.04 -13.36
N ILE A 197 -0.04 -5.18 -13.31
CA ILE A 197 0.73 -5.55 -12.11
C ILE A 197 1.77 -4.46 -11.83
N SER A 198 1.60 -3.74 -10.72
CA SER A 198 2.58 -2.80 -10.18
C SER A 198 3.33 -3.44 -9.02
N LEU A 199 4.65 -3.27 -8.97
CA LEU A 199 5.48 -3.83 -7.90
C LEU A 199 6.15 -2.73 -7.08
N GLU A 200 6.03 -2.80 -5.76
CA GLU A 200 6.73 -1.93 -4.83
C GLU A 200 7.93 -2.65 -4.20
N ILE A 201 9.14 -2.15 -4.48
CA ILE A 201 10.39 -2.78 -4.03
C ILE A 201 11.44 -1.76 -3.58
N ALA A 202 12.31 -2.18 -2.66
CA ALA A 202 13.60 -1.51 -2.48
C ALA A 202 14.46 -1.71 -3.75
N PRO A 203 15.40 -0.79 -4.06
CA PRO A 203 16.18 -0.88 -5.30
C PRO A 203 17.00 -2.16 -5.38
N PRO A 204 16.77 -3.02 -6.40
CA PRO A 204 17.55 -4.22 -6.63
C PRO A 204 18.72 -3.94 -7.59
N THR A 205 19.55 -4.94 -7.85
CA THR A 205 20.50 -4.88 -8.95
C THR A 205 19.78 -4.60 -10.28
N LEU A 206 20.43 -3.86 -11.18
CA LEU A 206 19.79 -3.40 -12.42
C LEU A 206 19.26 -4.56 -13.29
N SER A 207 19.94 -5.71 -13.27
CA SER A 207 19.49 -6.91 -13.99
C SER A 207 18.11 -7.43 -13.54
N LYS A 208 17.74 -7.22 -12.26
CA LYS A 208 16.45 -7.63 -11.71
C LYS A 208 15.31 -6.79 -12.27
N ILE A 209 15.55 -5.54 -12.67
CA ILE A 209 14.54 -4.67 -13.26
C ILE A 209 14.03 -5.25 -14.58
N ALA A 210 14.94 -5.66 -15.47
CA ALA A 210 14.58 -6.34 -16.72
C ALA A 210 13.88 -7.69 -16.44
N MET A 211 14.40 -8.47 -15.50
CA MET A 211 13.77 -9.73 -15.10
C MET A 211 12.33 -9.58 -14.60
N LEU A 212 12.04 -8.53 -13.82
CA LEU A 212 10.68 -8.25 -13.35
C LEU A 212 9.74 -7.90 -14.51
N LYS A 213 10.23 -7.15 -15.51
CA LYS A 213 9.47 -6.88 -16.74
C LYS A 213 9.16 -8.17 -17.50
N ASP A 214 10.17 -9.01 -17.71
CA ASP A 214 10.02 -10.30 -18.40
C ASP A 214 9.11 -11.27 -17.64
N ALA A 215 9.07 -11.18 -16.31
CA ALA A 215 8.15 -11.94 -15.47
C ALA A 215 6.69 -11.47 -15.59
N GLY A 216 6.46 -10.29 -16.17
CA GLY A 216 5.14 -9.77 -16.48
C GLY A 216 4.73 -8.53 -15.68
N ALA A 217 5.62 -7.87 -14.95
CA ALA A 217 5.30 -6.60 -14.29
C ALA A 217 5.05 -5.47 -15.30
N ASP A 218 4.12 -4.57 -14.99
CA ASP A 218 3.75 -3.43 -15.84
C ASP A 218 4.34 -2.11 -15.33
N SER A 219 4.55 -1.98 -14.03
CA SER A 219 5.17 -0.80 -13.42
C SER A 219 6.01 -1.13 -12.18
N LEU A 220 6.91 -0.22 -11.82
CA LEU A 220 7.76 -0.31 -10.63
C LEU A 220 7.63 0.93 -9.74
N ILE A 221 7.54 0.70 -8.43
CA ILE A 221 7.52 1.72 -7.40
C ILE A 221 8.76 1.51 -6.53
N ILE A 222 9.68 2.47 -6.55
CA ILE A 222 10.95 2.41 -5.81
C ILE A 222 11.06 3.65 -4.94
N ASN A 223 10.60 3.55 -3.69
CA ASN A 223 10.49 4.72 -2.81
C ASN A 223 11.84 5.11 -2.22
N LEU A 224 12.26 6.35 -2.47
CA LEU A 224 13.41 6.99 -1.84
C LEU A 224 13.17 7.29 -0.35
N GLU A 225 11.89 7.41 0.02
CA GLU A 225 11.34 7.79 1.31
C GLU A 225 11.60 9.24 1.70
N ILE A 226 12.88 9.66 1.69
CA ILE A 226 13.30 10.96 2.20
C ILE A 226 14.38 11.53 1.30
N ALA A 227 14.12 12.68 0.66
CA ALA A 227 15.06 13.36 -0.25
C ALA A 227 16.07 14.28 0.46
N ASN A 228 16.33 14.03 1.75
CA ASN A 228 17.36 14.68 2.55
C ASN A 228 18.24 13.59 3.16
N ASP A 229 19.51 13.53 2.78
CA ASP A 229 20.40 12.41 3.14
C ASP A 229 20.63 12.26 4.65
N THR A 230 20.76 13.37 5.37
CA THR A 230 20.93 13.38 6.83
C THR A 230 19.70 12.78 7.51
N LEU A 231 18.51 13.28 7.17
CA LEU A 231 17.26 12.75 7.72
C LEU A 231 17.01 11.31 7.28
N ARG A 232 17.42 10.93 6.07
CA ARG A 232 17.30 9.57 5.57
C ARG A 232 18.11 8.58 6.40
N HIS A 233 19.35 8.93 6.76
CA HIS A 233 20.16 8.11 7.67
C HIS A 233 19.57 8.02 9.07
N GLU A 234 18.91 9.08 9.54
CA GLU A 234 18.30 9.09 10.87
C GLU A 234 16.98 8.29 10.90
N ILE A 235 16.12 8.45 9.90
CA ILE A 235 14.74 7.96 9.90
C ILE A 235 14.63 6.58 9.23
N CYS A 236 15.44 6.27 8.22
CA CYS A 236 15.46 4.95 7.57
C CYS A 236 16.89 4.34 7.51
N PRO A 237 17.54 4.13 8.68
CA PRO A 237 18.97 3.79 8.77
C PRO A 237 19.38 2.47 8.08
N GLY A 238 18.44 1.54 7.88
CA GLY A 238 18.67 0.34 7.10
C GLY A 238 18.68 0.62 5.60
N LYS A 239 17.59 1.22 5.11
CA LYS A 239 17.39 1.53 3.69
C LYS A 239 18.39 2.61 3.20
N SER A 240 18.85 3.48 4.09
CA SER A 240 19.87 4.51 3.79
C SER A 240 21.22 3.94 3.36
N SER A 241 21.55 2.70 3.75
CA SER A 241 22.77 2.01 3.31
C SER A 241 22.86 1.83 1.79
N ILE A 242 21.72 1.85 1.10
CA ILE A 242 21.67 1.92 -0.36
C ILE A 242 21.87 3.38 -0.76
N LYS A 243 22.94 3.66 -1.51
CA LYS A 243 23.30 5.00 -1.98
C LYS A 243 22.26 5.57 -2.94
N TYR A 244 22.04 6.88 -2.91
CA TYR A 244 21.19 7.57 -3.89
C TYR A 244 21.58 7.32 -5.34
N SER A 245 22.88 7.22 -5.63
CA SER A 245 23.33 6.88 -6.99
C SER A 245 22.67 5.60 -7.51
N HIS A 246 22.53 4.57 -6.66
CA HIS A 246 21.89 3.32 -7.03
C HIS A 246 20.38 3.46 -7.25
N TYR A 247 19.69 4.29 -6.45
CA TYR A 247 18.28 4.63 -6.71
C TYR A 247 18.14 5.29 -8.08
N TYR A 248 18.97 6.29 -8.38
CA TYR A 248 18.93 6.97 -9.67
C TYR A 248 19.25 6.03 -10.84
N ASP A 249 20.20 5.11 -10.66
CA ASP A 249 20.49 4.09 -11.67
C ASP A 249 19.27 3.16 -11.89
N CYS A 250 18.60 2.74 -10.82
CA CYS A 250 17.37 1.94 -10.90
C CYS A 250 16.21 2.71 -11.54
N TYR A 251 16.06 4.01 -11.28
CA TYR A 251 15.05 4.83 -11.93
C TYR A 251 15.32 4.95 -13.44
N ARG A 252 16.57 5.21 -13.84
CA ARG A 252 16.93 5.29 -15.27
C ARG A 252 16.71 3.96 -15.96
N GLU A 253 17.14 2.87 -15.36
CA GLU A 253 16.94 1.53 -15.92
C GLU A 253 15.47 1.13 -15.95
N GLY A 254 14.73 1.43 -14.88
CA GLY A 254 13.28 1.24 -14.83
C GLY A 254 12.57 1.98 -15.96
N VAL A 255 12.86 3.27 -16.16
CA VAL A 255 12.25 4.05 -17.25
C VAL A 255 12.66 3.50 -18.62
N ARG A 256 13.89 3.00 -18.78
CA ARG A 256 14.35 2.36 -20.02
C ARG A 256 13.59 1.07 -20.33
N VAL A 257 13.29 0.26 -19.30
CA VAL A 257 12.67 -1.07 -19.42
C VAL A 257 11.13 -0.99 -19.45
N PHE A 258 10.54 -0.22 -18.55
CA PHE A 258 9.09 -0.13 -18.35
C PHE A 258 8.46 1.04 -19.13
N GLY A 259 9.25 2.03 -19.54
CA GLY A 259 8.77 3.23 -20.21
C GLY A 259 8.41 4.38 -19.26
N ARG A 260 8.27 5.59 -19.84
CA ARG A 260 7.86 6.78 -19.10
C ARG A 260 6.44 6.61 -18.55
N GLY A 261 6.24 7.01 -17.28
CA GLY A 261 4.95 6.89 -16.59
C GLY A 261 4.76 5.57 -15.83
N ASN A 262 5.64 4.58 -16.01
CA ASN A 262 5.54 3.26 -15.36
C ASN A 262 6.59 3.05 -14.26
N VAL A 263 7.26 4.11 -13.82
CA VAL A 263 8.20 4.10 -12.70
C VAL A 263 7.92 5.28 -11.79
N SER A 264 7.75 5.02 -10.50
CA SER A 264 7.46 6.07 -9.52
C SER A 264 8.29 5.93 -8.24
N CYS A 265 8.35 7.05 -7.52
CA CYS A 265 8.77 7.17 -6.13
C CYS A 265 7.64 7.94 -5.46
N VAL A 266 6.96 7.31 -4.51
CA VAL A 266 5.91 7.96 -3.70
C VAL A 266 6.47 8.52 -2.40
#